data_AF-A0A7C3HLY5-F1
#
_entry.id   AF-A0A7C3HLY5-F1
#
_cell.length_a   1.000
_cell.length_b   1.000
_cell.length_c   1.000
_cell.angle_alpha   90.00
_cell.angle_beta   90.00
_cell.angle_gamma   90.00
#
_symmetry.space_group_name_H-M   'P 1'
#
loop_
_entity.id
_entity.type
_entity.pdbx_description
1 polymer ?
#
loop_
_entity_poly.entity_id
_entity_poly.type
_entity_poly.pdbx_seq_one_letter_code
_entity_poly.pdbx_strand_id
1 'polypeptide(L)'
;MKNNLQAGSTHPLGATLVRGGANFSLFSRPATRVELLFFDHTDDARPGRTFDLDPDAHRTYHYWHAFVPGVKAGLLYGYRVHGPSDPARGMRFDPTKVLLDPYGRGVVVPPRYSRESAARPGDNAATAMKSVVADPAAYDWEGVAGLTPPYQRRTTSFPGTRRPQWRNGPIEPKLARLSCFTPRQVDFR
;
A
#
# COMPACT_ATOMS: atom_id res chain seq x y z
N MET A 1 -25.17 3.53 9.57
CA MET A 1 -24.43 4.47 8.71
C MET A 1 -24.07 3.72 7.44
N LYS A 2 -24.48 4.21 6.26
CA LYS A 2 -24.19 3.51 5.00
C LYS A 2 -22.68 3.51 4.76
N ASN A 3 -22.06 2.33 4.73
CA ASN A 3 -20.70 2.18 4.22
C ASN A 3 -20.72 2.74 2.78
N ASN A 4 -20.04 3.86 2.54
CA ASN A 4 -19.95 4.49 1.22
C ASN A 4 -18.97 3.69 0.33
N LEU A 5 -19.21 2.39 0.24
CA LEU A 5 -18.44 1.41 -0.50
C LEU A 5 -19.18 1.14 -1.80
N GLN A 6 -18.48 1.22 -2.92
CA GLN A 6 -19.00 0.88 -4.24
C GLN A 6 -18.31 -0.39 -4.73
N ALA A 7 -18.94 -1.09 -5.68
CA ALA A 7 -18.39 -2.32 -6.27
C ALA A 7 -16.93 -2.11 -6.73
N GLY A 8 -16.64 -1.05 -7.48
CA GLY A 8 -15.31 -0.83 -8.02
C GLY A 8 -15.00 -1.79 -9.18
N SER A 9 -13.73 -2.16 -9.33
CA SER A 9 -13.23 -2.97 -10.46
C SER A 9 -12.21 -4.01 -10.00
N THR A 10 -12.25 -5.19 -10.64
CA THR A 10 -11.26 -6.27 -10.46
C THR A 10 -9.84 -5.85 -10.83
N HIS A 11 -9.71 -4.87 -11.71
CA HIS A 11 -8.43 -4.38 -12.21
C HIS A 11 -8.33 -2.86 -12.09
N PRO A 12 -7.13 -2.33 -11.82
CA PRO A 12 -5.87 -3.06 -11.55
C PRO A 12 -5.84 -3.70 -10.15
N LEU A 13 -4.92 -4.65 -9.94
CA LEU A 13 -4.69 -5.30 -8.65
C LEU A 13 -4.01 -4.34 -7.66
N GLY A 14 -4.33 -4.51 -6.39
CA GLY A 14 -3.88 -3.67 -5.28
C GLY A 14 -4.68 -2.38 -5.14
N ALA A 15 -4.22 -1.49 -4.25
CA ALA A 15 -4.78 -0.15 -4.12
C ALA A 15 -4.29 0.79 -5.24
N THR A 16 -5.20 1.25 -6.09
CA THR A 16 -4.91 2.22 -7.15
C THR A 16 -5.80 3.45 -7.03
N LEU A 17 -5.17 4.62 -7.02
CA LEU A 17 -5.87 5.90 -7.08
C LEU A 17 -6.56 6.07 -8.43
N VAL A 18 -7.83 6.44 -8.37
CA VAL A 18 -8.66 6.77 -9.54
C VAL A 18 -9.38 8.08 -9.26
N ARG A 19 -10.06 8.65 -10.25
CA ARG A 19 -10.72 9.94 -10.08
C ARG A 19 -11.75 9.88 -8.93
N GLY A 20 -11.50 10.68 -7.88
CA GLY A 20 -12.41 10.80 -6.74
C GLY A 20 -12.22 9.77 -5.62
N GLY A 21 -11.22 8.89 -5.67
CA GLY A 21 -10.94 7.94 -4.59
C GLY A 21 -9.89 6.90 -4.95
N ALA A 22 -10.02 5.70 -4.37
CA ALA A 22 -9.15 4.57 -4.70
C ALA A 22 -9.96 3.29 -4.94
N ASN A 23 -9.53 2.52 -5.94
CA ASN A 23 -9.99 1.17 -6.18
C ASN A 23 -9.03 0.19 -5.49
N PHE A 24 -9.58 -0.74 -4.73
CA PHE A 24 -8.86 -1.82 -4.05
C PHE A 24 -9.22 -3.12 -4.74
N SER A 25 -8.24 -3.97 -5.05
CA SER A 25 -8.47 -5.29 -5.60
C SER A 25 -7.48 -6.32 -5.05
N LEU A 26 -8.00 -7.41 -4.51
CA LEU A 26 -7.26 -8.48 -3.84
C LEU A 26 -7.69 -9.84 -4.39
N PHE A 27 -6.71 -10.65 -4.81
CA PHE A 27 -6.97 -12.04 -5.17
C PHE A 27 -7.03 -12.91 -3.91
N SER A 28 -8.14 -13.61 -3.71
CA SER A 28 -8.26 -14.66 -2.69
C SER A 28 -9.37 -15.66 -3.02
N ARG A 29 -8.97 -16.85 -3.48
CA ARG A 29 -9.89 -17.94 -3.87
C ARG A 29 -10.65 -18.56 -2.68
N PRO A 30 -9.99 -18.95 -1.56
CA PRO A 30 -10.67 -19.63 -0.45
C PRO A 30 -11.29 -18.68 0.58
N ALA A 31 -11.13 -17.36 0.43
CA ALA A 31 -11.70 -16.41 1.37
C ALA A 31 -13.24 -16.44 1.33
N THR A 32 -13.83 -16.32 2.50
CA THR A 32 -15.29 -16.24 2.69
C THR A 32 -15.75 -14.82 2.97
N ARG A 33 -14.90 -13.99 3.59
CA ARG A 33 -15.15 -12.56 3.86
C ARG A 33 -13.82 -11.81 3.88
N VAL A 34 -13.81 -10.60 3.35
CA VAL A 34 -12.64 -9.71 3.36
C VAL A 34 -13.05 -8.39 4.01
N GLU A 35 -12.23 -7.92 4.94
CA GLU A 35 -12.38 -6.63 5.59
C GLU A 35 -11.22 -5.74 5.17
N LEU A 36 -11.52 -4.55 4.65
CA LEU A 36 -10.55 -3.52 4.35
C LEU A 36 -10.44 -2.58 5.55
N LEU A 37 -9.23 -2.43 6.09
CA LEU A 37 -8.93 -1.68 7.30
C LEU A 37 -8.19 -0.41 6.91
N PHE A 38 -8.67 0.76 7.35
CA PHE A 38 -7.96 2.03 7.24
C PHE A 38 -7.45 2.47 8.60
N PHE A 39 -6.23 3.01 8.60
CA PHE A 39 -5.54 3.52 9.77
C PHE A 39 -5.18 4.98 9.55
N ASP A 40 -5.25 5.77 10.62
CA ASP A 40 -4.90 7.19 10.57
C ASP A 40 -3.40 7.37 10.83
N HIS A 41 -2.83 6.52 11.70
CA HIS A 41 -1.42 6.51 12.06
C HIS A 41 -0.77 5.13 11.94
N THR A 42 0.55 5.13 11.89
CA THR A 42 1.34 3.91 11.68
C THR A 42 1.34 3.01 12.91
N ASP A 43 1.26 3.59 14.10
CA ASP A 43 1.25 2.93 15.41
C ASP A 43 -0.16 2.63 15.96
N ASP A 44 -1.20 2.94 15.17
CA ASP A 44 -2.59 2.65 15.55
C ASP A 44 -2.79 1.17 15.86
N ALA A 45 -3.30 0.91 17.06
CA ALA A 45 -3.67 -0.41 17.55
C ALA A 45 -5.03 -0.88 17.03
N ARG A 46 -5.82 0.01 16.44
CA ARG A 46 -7.14 -0.28 15.86
C ARG A 46 -7.33 0.53 14.58
N PRO A 47 -8.05 -0.02 13.59
CA PRO A 47 -8.41 0.75 12.41
C PRO A 47 -9.37 1.88 12.78
N GLY A 48 -9.15 3.08 12.24
CA GLY A 48 -10.11 4.18 12.36
C GLY A 48 -11.38 3.91 11.58
N ARG A 49 -11.28 3.14 10.47
CA ARG A 49 -12.42 2.71 9.65
C ARG A 49 -12.22 1.29 9.15
N THR A 50 -13.28 0.50 9.16
CA THR A 50 -13.31 -0.86 8.61
C THR A 50 -14.45 -0.98 7.62
N PHE A 51 -14.18 -1.60 6.48
CA PHE A 51 -15.16 -1.85 5.43
C PHE A 51 -15.26 -3.35 5.17
N ASP A 52 -16.45 -3.88 5.36
CA ASP A 52 -16.76 -5.26 5.00
C ASP A 52 -17.11 -5.33 3.52
N LEU A 53 -16.36 -6.16 2.79
CA LEU A 53 -16.65 -6.44 1.40
C LEU A 53 -17.72 -7.51 1.32
N ASP A 54 -18.90 -7.10 0.84
CA ASP A 54 -20.01 -7.99 0.49
C ASP A 54 -19.61 -8.98 -0.63
N PRO A 55 -19.63 -10.30 -0.41
CA PRO A 55 -19.32 -11.29 -1.44
C PRO A 55 -20.17 -11.19 -2.72
N ASP A 56 -21.39 -10.65 -2.66
CA ASP A 56 -22.27 -10.57 -3.82
C ASP A 56 -21.98 -9.31 -4.67
N ALA A 57 -21.58 -8.22 -4.03
CA ALA A 57 -21.34 -6.93 -4.69
C ALA A 57 -19.85 -6.64 -4.97
N HIS A 58 -18.95 -7.17 -4.15
CA HIS A 58 -17.52 -6.84 -4.09
C HIS A 58 -16.63 -8.03 -4.43
N ARG A 59 -17.18 -9.09 -5.01
CA ARG A 59 -16.40 -10.24 -5.48
C ARG A 59 -16.81 -10.61 -6.90
N THR A 60 -15.82 -10.68 -7.77
CA THR A 60 -15.99 -11.25 -9.10
C THR A 60 -15.00 -12.39 -9.24
N TYR A 61 -15.53 -13.61 -9.35
CA TYR A 61 -14.74 -14.85 -9.37
C TYR A 61 -13.88 -15.00 -8.09
N HIS A 62 -12.56 -14.95 -8.19
CA HIS A 62 -11.63 -15.03 -7.06
C HIS A 62 -11.03 -13.68 -6.64
N TYR A 63 -11.52 -12.59 -7.23
CA TYR A 63 -11.06 -11.23 -6.95
C TYR A 63 -12.07 -10.50 -6.09
N TRP A 64 -11.61 -10.03 -4.95
CA TRP A 64 -12.31 -9.12 -4.07
C TRP A 64 -11.96 -7.70 -4.49
N HIS A 65 -12.95 -6.86 -4.70
CA HIS A 65 -12.74 -5.49 -5.16
C HIS A 65 -13.69 -4.53 -4.47
N ALA A 66 -13.25 -3.30 -4.28
CA ALA A 66 -14.09 -2.24 -3.77
C ALA A 66 -13.54 -0.88 -4.20
N PHE A 67 -14.44 0.06 -4.48
CA PHE A 67 -14.07 1.46 -4.64
C PHE A 67 -14.49 2.27 -3.41
N VAL A 68 -13.53 3.01 -2.87
CA VAL A 68 -13.74 3.90 -1.72
C VAL A 68 -13.56 5.36 -2.15
N PRO A 69 -14.64 6.16 -2.15
CA PRO A 69 -14.56 7.59 -2.46
C PRO A 69 -13.72 8.36 -1.43
N GLY A 70 -13.02 9.41 -1.90
CA GLY A 70 -12.28 10.35 -1.06
C GLY A 70 -10.92 9.87 -0.57
N VAL A 71 -10.50 8.65 -0.91
CA VAL A 71 -9.15 8.15 -0.62
C VAL A 71 -8.11 8.95 -1.40
N LYS A 72 -7.00 9.28 -0.73
CA LYS A 72 -5.85 10.01 -1.28
C LYS A 72 -4.57 9.19 -1.09
N ALA A 73 -3.51 9.57 -1.81
CA ALA A 73 -2.16 9.05 -1.59
C ALA A 73 -1.73 9.27 -0.13
N GLY A 74 -0.99 8.33 0.43
CA GLY A 74 -0.53 8.35 1.82
C GLY A 74 -1.46 7.67 2.83
N LEU A 75 -2.68 7.28 2.43
CA LEU A 75 -3.59 6.52 3.30
C LEU A 75 -2.98 5.16 3.66
N LEU A 76 -3.01 4.84 4.96
CA LEU A 76 -2.56 3.57 5.50
C LEU A 76 -3.72 2.57 5.51
N TYR A 77 -3.48 1.37 5.02
CA TYR A 77 -4.48 0.32 4.96
C TYR A 77 -3.90 -1.08 5.19
N GLY A 78 -4.79 -2.03 5.44
CA GLY A 78 -4.49 -3.46 5.48
C GLY A 78 -5.77 -4.27 5.29
N TYR A 79 -5.63 -5.60 5.24
CA TYR A 79 -6.77 -6.51 5.10
C TYR A 79 -6.89 -7.44 6.30
N ARG A 80 -8.12 -7.82 6.64
CA ARG A 80 -8.41 -9.04 7.39
C ARG A 80 -9.18 -9.98 6.48
N VAL A 81 -8.75 -11.24 6.44
CA VAL A 81 -9.31 -12.22 5.52
C VAL A 81 -9.81 -13.41 6.30
N HIS A 82 -11.10 -13.68 6.15
CA HIS A 82 -11.80 -14.80 6.75
C HIS A 82 -11.81 -15.96 5.75
N GLY A 83 -11.70 -17.17 6.26
CA GLY A 83 -11.71 -18.38 5.45
C GLY A 83 -11.54 -19.63 6.31
N PRO A 84 -11.56 -20.82 5.70
CA PRO A 84 -11.36 -22.07 6.40
C PRO A 84 -9.95 -22.13 7.02
N SER A 85 -9.86 -22.55 8.28
CA SER A 85 -8.57 -22.75 8.96
C SER A 85 -8.39 -24.25 9.21
N ASP A 86 -7.52 -24.87 8.40
CA ASP A 86 -7.15 -26.28 8.48
C ASP A 86 -5.65 -26.40 8.14
N PRO A 87 -4.77 -26.35 9.15
CA PRO A 87 -3.32 -26.43 8.94
C PRO A 87 -2.87 -27.72 8.25
N ALA A 88 -3.60 -28.84 8.42
CA ALA A 88 -3.25 -30.12 7.80
C ALA A 88 -3.45 -30.07 6.27
N ARG A 89 -4.40 -29.27 5.80
CA ARG A 89 -4.64 -29.00 4.37
C ARG A 89 -3.96 -27.72 3.87
N GLY A 90 -3.11 -27.11 4.68
CA GLY A 90 -2.40 -25.87 4.35
C GLY A 90 -3.24 -24.59 4.42
N MET A 91 -4.49 -24.67 4.90
CA MET A 91 -5.37 -23.51 5.04
C MET A 91 -5.10 -22.82 6.37
N ARG A 92 -4.63 -21.57 6.33
CA ARG A 92 -4.16 -20.82 7.51
C ARG A 92 -4.82 -19.45 7.63
N PHE A 93 -6.11 -19.38 7.34
CA PHE A 93 -6.85 -18.14 7.50
C PHE A 93 -6.97 -17.80 8.99
N ASP A 94 -6.59 -16.58 9.34
CA ASP A 94 -6.71 -16.01 10.67
C ASP A 94 -7.21 -14.56 10.55
N PRO A 95 -8.50 -14.29 10.81
CA PRO A 95 -9.08 -12.97 10.67
C PRO A 95 -8.61 -11.99 11.74
N THR A 96 -7.90 -12.44 12.79
CA THR A 96 -7.32 -11.54 13.78
C THR A 96 -6.08 -10.82 13.23
N LYS A 97 -5.48 -11.33 12.15
CA LYS A 97 -4.27 -10.79 11.55
C LYS A 97 -4.56 -9.71 10.52
N VAL A 98 -3.91 -8.57 10.70
CA VAL A 98 -3.76 -7.55 9.67
C VAL A 98 -2.73 -8.02 8.67
N LEU A 99 -3.15 -8.11 7.41
CA LEU A 99 -2.37 -8.54 6.27
C LEU A 99 -2.02 -7.34 5.38
N LEU A 100 -0.81 -7.40 4.81
CA LEU A 100 -0.38 -6.48 3.77
C LEU A 100 -1.05 -6.82 2.44
N ASP A 101 -1.27 -5.80 1.62
CA ASP A 101 -1.64 -6.00 0.23
C ASP A 101 -0.46 -6.60 -0.55
N PRO A 102 -0.60 -7.81 -1.15
CA PRO A 102 0.45 -8.40 -1.99
C PRO A 102 0.80 -7.55 -3.21
N TYR A 103 -0.13 -6.71 -3.66
CA TYR A 103 0.01 -5.80 -4.80
C TYR A 103 0.19 -4.35 -4.35
N GLY A 104 0.38 -4.12 -3.04
CA GLY A 104 0.66 -2.81 -2.49
C GLY A 104 1.97 -2.24 -3.02
N ARG A 105 1.97 -0.95 -3.37
CA ARG A 105 3.16 -0.24 -3.90
C ARG A 105 4.05 0.37 -2.82
N GLY A 106 3.65 0.29 -1.56
CA GLY A 106 4.43 0.76 -0.43
C GLY A 106 3.94 0.12 0.86
N VAL A 107 4.87 0.02 1.81
CA VAL A 107 4.65 -0.55 3.14
C VAL A 107 5.31 0.35 4.17
N VAL A 108 4.63 0.58 5.28
CA VAL A 108 5.18 1.28 6.43
C VAL A 108 5.34 0.29 7.58
N VAL A 109 6.51 0.35 8.21
CA VAL A 109 6.85 -0.48 9.37
C VAL A 109 6.67 0.36 10.63
N PRO A 110 5.77 -0.01 11.56
CA PRO A 110 5.62 0.73 12.80
C PRO A 110 6.84 0.54 13.71
N PRO A 111 7.14 1.49 14.61
CA PRO A 111 8.24 1.34 15.58
C PRO A 111 8.11 0.08 16.45
N ARG A 112 6.88 -0.32 16.77
CA ARG A 112 6.56 -1.51 17.59
C ARG A 112 6.39 -2.79 16.76
N TYR A 113 6.91 -2.82 15.53
CA TYR A 113 6.79 -4.00 14.67
C TYR A 113 7.34 -5.25 15.37
N SER A 114 6.55 -6.32 15.40
CA SER A 114 6.90 -7.58 16.05
C SER A 114 6.58 -8.76 15.14
N ARG A 115 7.63 -9.40 14.62
CA ARG A 115 7.50 -10.65 13.85
C ARG A 115 6.89 -11.78 14.68
N GLU A 116 7.19 -11.81 15.98
CA GLU A 116 6.64 -12.80 16.90
C GLU A 116 5.12 -12.66 17.05
N SER A 117 4.63 -11.43 17.14
CA SER A 117 3.19 -11.13 17.18
C SER A 117 2.49 -11.50 15.86
N ALA A 118 3.20 -11.46 14.73
CA ALA A 118 2.68 -11.94 13.46
C ALA A 118 2.61 -13.48 13.38
N ALA A 119 3.46 -14.21 14.09
CA ALA A 119 3.53 -15.68 14.04
C ALA A 119 2.62 -16.39 15.05
N ARG A 120 2.31 -15.76 16.19
CA ARG A 120 1.45 -16.32 17.24
C ARG A 120 -0.01 -15.94 17.02
N PRO A 121 -1.02 -16.66 17.54
CA PRO A 121 -2.42 -16.24 17.48
C PRO A 121 -2.68 -14.87 18.15
N GLY A 122 -3.70 -14.13 17.69
CA GLY A 122 -4.17 -12.89 18.32
C GLY A 122 -4.08 -11.66 17.43
N ASP A 123 -4.70 -10.55 17.82
CA ASP A 123 -4.66 -9.32 17.03
C ASP A 123 -3.24 -8.74 16.98
N ASN A 124 -2.78 -8.39 15.77
CA ASN A 124 -1.47 -7.79 15.55
C ASN A 124 -1.55 -6.34 15.03
N ALA A 125 -2.72 -5.71 14.97
CA ALA A 125 -2.90 -4.38 14.36
C ALA A 125 -1.92 -3.31 14.87
N ALA A 126 -1.61 -3.32 16.18
CA ALA A 126 -0.65 -2.42 16.82
C ALA A 126 0.81 -2.64 16.42
N THR A 127 1.14 -3.84 15.93
CA THR A 127 2.52 -4.29 15.65
C THR A 127 2.69 -4.74 14.20
N ALA A 128 1.65 -4.65 13.37
CA ALA A 128 1.67 -5.08 11.98
C ALA A 128 2.17 -3.97 11.08
N MET A 129 2.91 -4.35 10.04
CA MET A 129 3.16 -3.46 8.92
C MET A 129 1.84 -3.09 8.24
N LYS A 130 1.75 -1.87 7.71
CA LYS A 130 0.57 -1.36 7.01
C LYS A 130 0.94 -1.01 5.57
N SER A 131 0.09 -1.32 4.61
CA SER A 131 0.26 -0.90 3.22
C SER A 131 -0.08 0.59 3.09
N VAL A 132 0.54 1.28 2.14
CA VAL A 132 0.23 2.69 1.84
C VAL A 132 -0.28 2.84 0.41
N VAL A 133 -1.32 3.65 0.23
CA VAL A 133 -1.79 4.02 -1.11
C VAL A 133 -0.76 4.96 -1.74
N ALA A 134 -0.10 4.52 -2.80
CA ALA A 134 0.92 5.29 -3.50
C ALA A 134 0.39 5.84 -4.83
N ASP A 135 0.84 7.04 -5.17
CA ASP A 135 0.63 7.64 -6.49
C ASP A 135 1.89 7.50 -7.35
N PRO A 136 1.98 6.50 -8.25
CA PRO A 136 3.14 6.36 -9.13
C PRO A 136 3.20 7.45 -10.21
N ALA A 137 2.08 8.11 -10.53
CA ALA A 137 2.05 9.16 -11.55
C ALA A 137 2.62 10.49 -11.03
N ALA A 138 2.78 10.63 -9.72
CA ALA A 138 3.40 11.80 -9.10
C ALA A 138 4.91 11.91 -9.35
N TYR A 139 5.57 10.82 -9.77
CA TYR A 139 7.00 10.86 -10.10
C TYR A 139 7.21 11.34 -11.54
N ASP A 140 7.93 12.45 -11.69
CA ASP A 140 8.36 12.95 -12.99
C ASP A 140 9.60 12.20 -13.47
N TRP A 141 9.45 11.49 -14.58
CA TRP A 141 10.53 10.76 -15.24
C TRP A 141 11.40 11.65 -16.13
N GLU A 142 11.15 12.96 -16.18
CA GLU A 142 11.90 13.96 -16.94
C GLU A 142 12.03 13.59 -18.44
N GLY A 143 11.00 12.96 -18.98
CA GLY A 143 10.96 12.54 -20.38
C GLY A 143 11.85 11.34 -20.73
N VAL A 144 12.42 10.63 -19.75
CA VAL A 144 13.18 9.39 -19.99
C VAL A 144 12.25 8.31 -20.53
N ALA A 145 12.41 7.97 -21.81
CA ALA A 145 11.65 6.91 -22.48
C ALA A 145 12.58 5.81 -22.97
N GLY A 146 12.23 4.55 -22.67
CA GLY A 146 12.76 3.37 -23.37
C GLY A 146 14.29 3.27 -23.42
N LEU A 147 14.94 3.11 -22.27
CA LEU A 147 16.38 2.81 -22.18
C LEU A 147 16.70 1.36 -22.58
N THR A 148 16.20 0.91 -23.73
CA THR A 148 16.49 -0.42 -24.26
C THR A 148 17.39 -0.26 -25.47
N PRO A 149 18.73 -0.23 -25.28
CA PRO A 149 19.63 -0.32 -26.43
C PRO A 149 19.36 -1.66 -27.15
N PRO A 150 19.55 -1.71 -28.48
CA PRO A 150 19.42 -2.96 -29.23
C PRO A 150 20.34 -4.01 -28.62
N TYR A 151 19.90 -5.27 -28.61
CA TYR A 151 20.59 -6.38 -27.93
C TYR A 151 22.10 -6.41 -28.20
N GLN A 152 22.51 -6.13 -29.45
CA GLN A 152 23.90 -6.11 -29.91
C GLN A 152 24.78 -5.03 -29.25
N ARG A 153 24.19 -3.97 -28.67
CA ARG A 153 24.91 -2.91 -27.94
C ARG A 153 24.82 -3.08 -26.42
N ARG A 154 24.26 -4.19 -25.92
CA ARG A 154 24.17 -4.47 -24.48
C ARG A 154 25.51 -5.00 -24.00
N THR A 155 26.33 -4.14 -23.41
CA THR A 155 27.52 -4.56 -22.67
C THR A 155 27.14 -4.75 -21.20
N THR A 156 27.24 -5.98 -20.70
CA THR A 156 27.07 -6.25 -19.26
C THR A 156 28.39 -5.95 -18.56
N SER A 157 28.47 -4.85 -17.83
CA SER A 157 29.54 -4.65 -16.85
C SER A 157 29.15 -5.34 -15.56
N PHE A 158 30.00 -6.25 -15.08
CA PHE A 158 29.93 -6.74 -13.71
C PHE A 158 30.87 -5.88 -12.88
N PRO A 159 30.36 -4.85 -12.18
CA PRO A 159 31.20 -4.15 -11.22
C PRO A 159 31.64 -5.17 -10.16
N GLY A 160 32.92 -5.53 -10.17
CA GLY A 160 33.53 -6.27 -9.07
C GLY A 160 33.31 -5.52 -7.76
N THR A 161 33.40 -6.22 -6.63
CA THR A 161 33.15 -5.77 -5.25
C THR A 161 34.06 -4.65 -4.73
N ARG A 162 34.48 -3.71 -5.58
CA ARG A 162 34.96 -2.41 -5.13
C ARG A 162 33.76 -1.63 -4.63
N ARG A 163 33.76 -1.36 -3.32
CA ARG A 163 32.83 -0.45 -2.65
C ARG A 163 32.68 0.82 -3.52
N PRO A 164 31.46 1.30 -3.77
CA PRO A 164 31.29 2.62 -4.37
C PRO A 164 32.04 3.62 -3.49
N GLN A 165 33.06 4.28 -4.05
CA GLN A 165 33.67 5.44 -3.42
C GLN A 165 32.64 6.57 -3.50
N TRP A 166 31.86 6.73 -2.45
CA TRP A 166 31.22 8.00 -2.18
C TRP A 166 32.33 9.03 -2.00
N ARG A 167 32.58 9.87 -3.00
CA ARG A 167 33.40 11.07 -2.79
C ARG A 167 32.62 11.95 -1.83
N ASN A 168 33.13 12.12 -0.62
CA ASN A 168 32.75 13.21 0.28
C ASN A 168 33.26 14.53 -0.33
N GLY A 169 32.67 14.94 -1.46
CA GLY A 169 32.69 16.34 -1.87
C GLY A 169 31.60 17.08 -1.08
N PRO A 170 31.76 18.38 -0.80
CA PRO A 170 30.67 19.16 -0.25
C PRO A 170 29.45 18.97 -1.16
N ILE A 171 28.34 18.55 -0.57
CA ILE A 171 27.04 18.62 -1.23
C ILE A 171 26.78 20.10 -1.39
N GLU A 172 27.06 20.66 -2.58
CA GLU A 172 26.57 21.99 -2.87
C GLU A 172 25.05 21.96 -2.71
N PRO A 173 24.46 22.84 -1.90
CA PRO A 173 23.02 22.95 -1.81
C PRO A 173 22.54 23.52 -3.14
N LYS A 174 22.17 22.63 -4.08
CA LYS A 174 21.26 23.02 -5.15
C LYS A 174 19.94 23.34 -4.47
N LEU A 175 19.75 24.62 -4.17
CA LEU A 175 18.48 25.26 -3.85
C LEU A 175 17.49 24.93 -4.96
N ALA A 176 16.78 23.81 -4.82
CA ALA A 176 15.49 23.64 -5.46
C ALA A 176 14.56 24.66 -4.79
N ARG A 177 14.31 25.78 -5.49
CA ARG A 177 13.20 26.67 -5.16
C ARG A 177 11.89 25.88 -5.33
N LEU A 178 11.46 25.22 -4.28
CA LEU A 178 10.06 24.82 -4.08
C LEU A 178 9.28 26.09 -3.73
N SER A 179 8.80 26.81 -4.73
CA SER A 179 7.81 27.88 -4.53
C SER A 179 6.39 27.28 -4.53
N CYS A 180 6.02 26.57 -3.46
CA CYS A 180 4.66 26.10 -3.23
C CYS A 180 4.33 26.08 -1.73
N PHE A 181 4.23 27.23 -1.07
CA PHE A 181 3.29 27.56 0.03
C PHE A 181 3.73 28.87 0.71
N THR A 182 3.06 29.97 0.41
CA THR A 182 3.01 31.12 1.33
C THR A 182 1.67 31.05 2.07
N PRO A 183 1.65 30.84 3.40
CA PRO A 183 0.46 31.12 4.17
C PRO A 183 0.32 32.65 4.28
N ARG A 184 -0.77 33.21 3.72
CA ARG A 184 -1.21 34.56 4.08
C ARG A 184 -1.62 34.53 5.56
N GLN A 185 -0.84 35.18 6.41
CA GLN A 185 -1.27 35.58 7.73
C GLN A 185 -2.38 36.63 7.59
N VAL A 186 -3.51 36.40 8.24
CA VAL A 186 -4.57 37.39 8.44
C VAL A 186 -4.27 38.07 9.77
N ASP A 187 -3.95 39.36 9.73
CA ASP A 187 -3.79 40.19 10.93
C ASP A 187 -5.17 40.51 11.52
N PHE A 188 -5.38 40.17 12.78
CA PHE A 188 -6.41 40.79 13.62
C PHE A 188 -5.75 41.91 14.42
N ARG A 189 -6.25 43.13 14.23
CA ARG A 189 -6.11 44.23 15.19
C ARG A 189 -7.21 44.14 16.23
#